data_AF-A0A2V8KZS1-F1
#
_entry.id   AF-A0A2V8KZS1-F1
#
_cell.length_a   1.000
_cell.length_b   1.000
_cell.length_c   1.000
_cell.angle_alpha   90.00
_cell.angle_beta   90.00
_cell.angle_gamma   90.00
#
_symmetry.space_group_name_H-M   'P 1'
#
loop_
_entity.id
_entity.type
_entity.pdbx_description
1 polymer ?
#
loop_
_entity_poly.entity_id
_entity_poly.type
_entity_poly.pdbx_seq_one_letter_code
_entity_poly.pdbx_strand_id
1 'polypeptide(L)'
;MRPALDPFSFLVISIAGWMNQHQQHVIDYLIEENRVLRKQISNRRPRFSDDQRRRLAAKAKKLGRRLLAQVATIVTPETLLAWHRRLIAKKYDGSGHRTPGRPRTATEVAALVTRMAEENRNWGYRRIEGALANLGHVLAHNTIAEIPKPHGIEPAPERSRKTTWKDFLTRHWEQIVASVVSNK
;
A
#
# COMPACT_ATOMS: atom_id res chain seq x y z
N MET A 1 -17.29 50.98 -23.25
CA MET A 1 -16.20 51.16 -24.24
C MET A 1 -15.50 49.82 -24.40
N ARG A 2 -15.50 49.23 -25.61
CA ARG A 2 -14.72 48.00 -25.88
C ARG A 2 -13.25 48.42 -26.02
N PRO A 3 -12.28 47.75 -25.37
CA PRO A 3 -10.88 48.06 -25.61
C PRO A 3 -10.57 47.77 -27.09
N ALA A 4 -10.08 48.78 -27.81
CA ALA A 4 -9.54 48.57 -29.15
C ALA A 4 -8.33 47.63 -29.02
N LEU A 5 -8.27 46.59 -29.86
CA LEU A 5 -7.12 45.68 -29.88
C LEU A 5 -5.87 46.49 -30.27
N ASP A 6 -4.89 46.50 -29.39
CA ASP A 6 -3.57 47.10 -29.63
C ASP A 6 -2.92 46.47 -30.89
N PRO A 7 -2.29 47.25 -31.79
CA PRO A 7 -1.66 46.74 -33.00
C PRO A 7 -0.70 45.56 -32.77
N PHE A 8 0.01 45.52 -31.65
CA PHE A 8 0.88 44.39 -31.30
C PHE A 8 0.08 43.13 -30.98
N SER A 9 -1.02 43.28 -30.23
CA SER A 9 -1.96 42.18 -29.94
C SER A 9 -2.60 41.62 -31.23
N PHE A 10 -2.92 42.49 -32.19
CA PHE A 10 -3.40 42.07 -33.51
C PHE A 10 -2.35 41.25 -34.26
N LEU A 11 -1.10 41.73 -34.32
CA LEU A 11 0.00 41.03 -34.97
C LEU A 11 0.28 39.65 -34.34
N VAL A 12 0.27 39.55 -33.02
CA VAL A 12 0.43 38.26 -32.31
C VAL A 12 -0.71 37.30 -32.64
N ILE A 13 -1.97 37.77 -32.65
CA ILE A 13 -3.13 36.93 -32.99
C ILE A 13 -3.06 36.49 -34.47
N SER A 14 -2.65 37.37 -35.39
CA SER A 14 -2.50 37.03 -36.80
C SER A 14 -1.41 35.98 -37.03
N ILE A 15 -0.25 36.12 -36.37
CA ILE A 15 0.84 35.14 -36.46
C ILE A 15 0.44 33.81 -35.82
N ALA A 16 -0.20 33.86 -34.65
CA ALA A 16 -0.70 32.67 -33.96
C ALA A 16 -1.78 31.95 -34.80
N GLY A 17 -2.69 32.71 -35.41
CA GLY A 17 -3.73 32.20 -36.31
C GLY A 17 -3.15 31.54 -37.56
N TRP A 18 -2.18 32.19 -38.20
CA TRP A 18 -1.50 31.64 -39.38
C TRP A 18 -0.71 30.36 -39.06
N MET A 19 0.05 30.38 -37.96
CA MET A 19 0.78 29.19 -37.48
C MET A 19 -0.17 28.04 -37.12
N ASN A 20 -1.29 28.34 -36.46
CA ASN A 20 -2.29 27.36 -36.10
C ASN A 20 -2.94 26.71 -37.34
N GLN A 21 -3.21 27.49 -38.40
CA GLN A 21 -3.74 26.94 -39.65
C GLN A 21 -2.75 25.97 -40.33
N HIS A 22 -1.47 26.34 -40.38
CA HIS A 22 -0.46 25.44 -40.93
C HIS A 22 -0.35 24.14 -40.12
N GLN A 23 -0.40 24.23 -38.79
CA GLN A 23 -0.42 23.06 -37.91
C GLN A 23 -1.67 22.18 -38.12
N GLN A 24 -2.84 22.78 -38.36
CA GLN A 24 -4.07 22.05 -38.67
C GLN A 24 -3.95 21.23 -39.96
N HIS A 25 -3.42 21.82 -41.04
CA HIS A 25 -3.22 21.10 -42.30
C HIS A 25 -2.28 19.89 -42.15
N VAL A 26 -1.21 20.04 -41.36
CA VAL A 26 -0.29 18.92 -41.06
C VAL A 26 -0.99 17.82 -40.27
N ILE A 27 -1.80 18.18 -39.27
CA ILE A 27 -2.58 17.22 -38.49
C ILE A 27 -3.58 16.48 -39.37
N ASP A 28 -4.30 17.19 -40.25
CA ASP A 28 -5.29 16.61 -41.15
C ASP A 28 -4.64 15.61 -42.12
N TYR A 29 -3.50 15.98 -42.71
CA TYR A 29 -2.71 15.08 -43.55
C TYR A 29 -2.29 13.81 -42.80
N LEU A 30 -1.72 13.96 -41.60
CA LEU A 30 -1.26 12.82 -40.79
C LEU A 30 -2.43 11.92 -40.35
N ILE A 31 -3.62 12.47 -40.12
CA ILE A 31 -4.83 11.70 -39.83
C ILE A 31 -5.22 10.86 -41.05
N GLU A 32 -5.23 11.45 -42.26
CA GLU A 32 -5.55 10.72 -43.49
C GLU A 32 -4.50 9.66 -43.83
N GLU A 33 -3.22 9.97 -43.69
CA GLU A 33 -2.14 8.99 -43.87
C GLU A 33 -2.32 7.80 -42.91
N ASN A 34 -2.61 8.06 -41.63
CA ASN A 34 -2.90 6.99 -40.66
C ASN A 34 -4.15 6.18 -41.05
N ARG A 35 -5.21 6.80 -41.59
CA ARG A 35 -6.40 6.09 -42.07
C ARG A 35 -6.04 5.16 -43.23
N VAL A 36 -5.25 5.63 -44.19
CA VAL A 36 -4.80 4.83 -45.35
C VAL A 36 -3.93 3.67 -44.89
N LEU A 37 -2.90 3.92 -44.07
CA LEU A 37 -2.03 2.88 -43.53
C LEU A 37 -2.81 1.83 -42.74
N ARG A 38 -3.78 2.25 -41.92
CA ARG A 38 -4.63 1.31 -41.16
C ARG A 38 -5.50 0.45 -42.07
N LYS A 39 -6.04 0.99 -43.16
CA LYS A 39 -6.79 0.22 -44.17
C LYS A 39 -5.89 -0.81 -44.85
N GLN A 40 -4.66 -0.44 -45.20
CA GLN A 40 -3.71 -1.36 -45.82
C GLN A 40 -3.27 -2.50 -44.88
N ILE A 41 -3.15 -2.21 -43.58
CA ILE A 41 -2.67 -3.17 -42.56
C ILE A 41 -3.84 -3.97 -41.92
N SER A 42 -5.10 -3.69 -42.29
CA SER A 42 -6.30 -4.03 -41.49
C SER A 42 -6.56 -5.52 -41.26
N ASN A 43 -5.81 -6.42 -41.88
CA ASN A 43 -5.98 -7.86 -41.69
C ASN A 43 -5.30 -8.41 -40.43
N ARG A 44 -4.55 -7.61 -39.66
CA ARG A 44 -3.88 -8.07 -38.43
C ARG A 44 -4.02 -7.08 -37.28
N ARG A 45 -4.29 -7.59 -36.07
CA ARG A 45 -4.24 -6.79 -34.83
C ARG A 45 -2.81 -6.27 -34.63
N PRO A 46 -2.58 -4.95 -34.53
CA PRO A 46 -1.24 -4.40 -34.34
C PRO A 46 -0.67 -4.82 -32.98
N ARG A 47 0.49 -5.49 -32.98
CA ARG A 47 1.25 -5.80 -31.77
C ARG A 47 2.21 -4.65 -31.48
N PHE A 48 2.04 -4.01 -30.33
CA PHE A 48 2.92 -2.93 -29.89
C PHE A 48 4.04 -3.44 -28.99
N SER A 49 5.28 -3.06 -29.29
CA SER A 49 6.42 -3.15 -28.37
C SER A 49 6.21 -2.21 -27.18
N ASP A 50 6.79 -2.54 -26.02
CA ASP A 50 6.67 -1.71 -24.81
C ASP A 50 7.19 -0.28 -25.00
N ASP A 51 8.19 -0.11 -25.87
CA ASP A 51 8.71 1.20 -26.22
C ASP A 51 7.71 2.03 -27.07
N GLN A 52 7.03 1.38 -28.02
CA GLN A 52 5.94 2.00 -28.78
C GLN A 52 4.79 2.39 -27.85
N ARG A 53 4.40 1.50 -26.92
CA ARG A 53 3.37 1.78 -25.90
C ARG A 53 3.75 2.99 -25.06
N ARG A 54 5.02 3.10 -24.66
CA ARG A 54 5.54 4.23 -23.88
C ARG A 54 5.43 5.55 -24.62
N ARG A 55 5.91 5.61 -25.87
CA ARG A 55 5.82 6.83 -26.70
C ARG A 55 4.37 7.28 -26.90
N LEU A 56 3.49 6.36 -27.26
CA LEU A 56 2.07 6.65 -27.47
C LEU A 56 1.41 7.13 -26.18
N ALA A 57 1.64 6.46 -25.05
CA ALA A 57 1.08 6.83 -23.76
C ALA A 57 1.53 8.23 -23.30
N ALA A 58 2.81 8.58 -23.49
CA ALA A 58 3.34 9.90 -23.12
C ALA A 58 2.71 11.04 -23.93
N LYS A 59 2.53 10.84 -25.25
CA LYS A 59 1.85 11.82 -26.11
C LYS A 59 0.35 11.90 -25.82
N ALA A 60 -0.31 10.76 -25.61
CA ALA A 60 -1.73 10.67 -25.29
C ALA A 60 -2.09 11.41 -24.00
N LYS A 61 -1.25 11.35 -22.97
CA LYS A 61 -1.49 12.08 -21.72
C LYS A 61 -1.58 13.60 -21.91
N LYS A 62 -0.80 14.18 -22.84
CA LYS A 62 -0.83 15.62 -23.14
C LYS A 62 -2.15 16.06 -23.80
N LEU A 63 -2.73 15.20 -24.64
CA LEU A 63 -3.99 15.48 -25.33
C LEU A 63 -5.22 15.31 -24.42
N GLY A 64 -5.15 14.38 -23.46
CA GLY A 64 -6.25 14.10 -22.55
C GLY A 64 -7.40 13.31 -23.18
N ARG A 65 -8.35 12.84 -22.35
CA ARG A 65 -9.39 11.88 -22.79
C ARG A 65 -10.33 12.44 -23.86
N ARG A 66 -10.77 13.71 -23.71
CA ARG A 66 -11.76 14.33 -24.61
C ARG A 66 -11.22 14.49 -26.02
N LEU A 67 -10.01 15.02 -26.15
CA LEU A 67 -9.38 15.22 -27.45
C LEU A 67 -9.02 13.89 -28.11
N LEU A 68 -8.51 12.92 -27.34
CA LEU A 68 -8.24 11.57 -27.86
C LEU A 68 -9.50 10.87 -28.40
N ALA A 69 -10.68 11.15 -27.87
CA ALA A 69 -11.93 10.58 -28.37
C ALA A 69 -12.33 11.16 -29.74
N GLN A 70 -11.84 12.35 -30.09
CA GLN A 70 -12.13 13.03 -31.36
C GLN A 70 -11.13 12.67 -32.46
N VAL A 71 -9.96 12.12 -32.11
CA VAL A 71 -8.91 11.75 -33.07
C VAL A 71 -9.01 10.29 -33.46
N ALA A 72 -8.63 9.95 -34.68
CA ALA A 72 -8.55 8.57 -35.17
C ALA A 72 -7.45 7.77 -34.44
N THR A 73 -7.73 7.21 -33.26
CA THR A 73 -6.73 6.47 -32.48
C THR A 73 -6.60 5.01 -32.92
N ILE A 74 -5.37 4.50 -32.99
CA ILE A 74 -5.07 3.07 -33.25
C ILE A 74 -5.44 2.19 -32.04
N VAL A 75 -5.37 2.77 -30.84
CA VAL A 75 -5.64 2.13 -29.55
C VAL A 75 -6.67 2.96 -28.81
N THR A 76 -7.59 2.33 -28.07
CA THR A 76 -8.61 3.08 -27.33
C THR A 76 -7.98 4.11 -26.38
N PRO A 77 -8.56 5.33 -26.26
CA PRO A 77 -8.04 6.36 -25.37
C PRO A 77 -7.82 5.87 -23.93
N GLU A 78 -8.71 5.01 -23.43
CA GLU A 78 -8.61 4.42 -22.09
C GLU A 78 -7.36 3.56 -21.93
N THR A 79 -7.01 2.80 -22.96
CA THR A 79 -5.85 1.91 -22.95
C THR A 79 -4.55 2.72 -22.99
N LEU A 80 -4.49 3.79 -23.78
CA LEU A 80 -3.35 4.71 -23.82
C LEU A 80 -3.09 5.35 -22.44
N LEU A 81 -4.15 5.80 -21.78
CA LEU A 81 -4.06 6.37 -20.43
C LEU A 81 -3.73 5.29 -19.38
N ALA A 82 -4.22 4.06 -19.55
CA ALA A 82 -3.86 2.94 -18.68
C ALA A 82 -2.37 2.59 -18.80
N TRP A 83 -1.80 2.56 -20.02
CA TRP A 83 -0.36 2.40 -20.23
C TRP A 83 0.43 3.50 -19.54
N HIS A 84 -0.01 4.75 -19.63
CA HIS A 84 0.64 5.86 -18.92
C HIS A 84 0.64 5.66 -17.39
N ARG A 85 -0.50 5.27 -16.81
CA ARG A 85 -0.60 4.98 -15.37
C ARG A 85 0.34 3.84 -14.95
N ARG A 86 0.46 2.78 -15.75
CA ARG A 86 1.41 1.68 -15.48
C ARG A 86 2.86 2.15 -15.47
N LEU A 87 3.23 3.06 -16.38
CA LEU A 87 4.58 3.63 -16.40
C LEU A 87 4.87 4.47 -15.15
N ILE A 88 3.90 5.26 -14.70
CA ILE A 88 4.01 5.99 -13.42
C ILE A 88 4.17 5.01 -12.27
N ALA A 89 3.30 4.00 -12.18
CA ALA A 89 3.35 3.01 -11.12
C ALA A 89 4.71 2.30 -11.08
N LYS A 90 5.27 1.93 -12.24
CA LYS A 90 6.60 1.32 -12.34
C LYS A 90 7.72 2.27 -11.93
N LYS A 91 7.62 3.57 -12.26
CA LYS A 91 8.61 4.58 -11.84
C LYS A 91 8.64 4.74 -10.31
N TYR A 92 7.48 4.67 -9.68
CA TYR A 92 7.32 4.81 -8.23
C TYR A 92 7.17 3.46 -7.53
N ASP A 93 7.57 2.37 -8.18
CA ASP A 93 7.53 1.05 -7.57
C ASP A 93 8.67 0.94 -6.55
N GLY A 94 8.34 1.23 -5.30
CA GLY A 94 9.26 1.13 -4.17
C GLY A 94 9.44 -0.29 -3.65
N SER A 95 8.80 -1.31 -4.24
CA SER A 95 8.81 -2.69 -3.72
C SER A 95 10.22 -3.25 -3.54
N GLY A 96 11.14 -2.97 -4.46
CA GLY A 96 12.55 -3.39 -4.37
C GLY A 96 13.37 -2.72 -3.26
N HIS A 97 12.89 -1.61 -2.70
CA HIS A 97 13.56 -0.87 -1.63
C HIS A 97 12.82 -0.97 -0.29
N ARG A 98 11.81 -1.85 -0.19
CA ARG A 98 11.09 -2.06 1.07
C ARG A 98 11.96 -2.84 2.03
N THR A 99 12.38 -2.19 3.10
CA THR A 99 12.95 -2.87 4.26
C THR A 99 11.86 -3.69 4.94
N PRO A 100 12.18 -4.88 5.49
CA PRO A 100 11.29 -5.53 6.45
C PRO A 100 10.85 -4.50 7.50
N GLY A 101 9.60 -4.58 7.94
CA GLY A 101 9.07 -3.68 8.97
C GLY A 101 9.84 -3.81 10.29
N ARG A 102 9.29 -3.26 11.37
CA ARG A 102 9.91 -3.36 12.71
C ARG A 102 10.36 -4.80 12.98
N PRO A 103 11.64 -5.03 13.35
CA PRO A 103 12.10 -6.37 13.67
C PRO A 103 11.22 -6.98 14.74
N ARG A 104 10.89 -8.27 14.59
CA ARG A 104 10.08 -9.00 15.58
C ARG A 104 10.82 -9.01 16.92
N THR A 105 10.07 -9.00 18.02
CA THR A 105 10.63 -9.24 19.35
C THR A 105 11.43 -10.53 19.35
N ALA A 106 12.59 -10.55 20.01
CA ALA A 106 13.43 -11.73 20.13
C ALA A 106 12.60 -12.92 20.65
N THR A 107 12.79 -14.09 20.05
CA THR A 107 12.02 -15.31 20.33
C THR A 107 12.11 -15.73 21.80
N GLU A 108 13.28 -15.54 22.42
CA GLU A 108 13.52 -15.82 23.84
C GLU A 108 12.65 -14.95 24.75
N VAL A 109 12.59 -13.65 24.46
CA VAL A 109 11.76 -12.70 25.22
C VAL A 109 10.28 -12.99 24.99
N ALA A 110 9.88 -13.34 23.77
CA ALA A 110 8.52 -13.75 23.49
C ALA A 110 8.12 -15.03 24.26
N ALA A 111 9.01 -16.03 24.31
CA ALA A 111 8.79 -17.25 25.07
C ALA A 111 8.71 -16.99 26.58
N LEU A 112 9.52 -16.06 27.10
CA LEU A 112 9.45 -15.63 28.50
C LEU A 112 8.09 -14.98 28.82
N VAL A 113 7.60 -14.10 27.95
CA VAL A 113 6.28 -13.46 28.09
C VAL A 113 5.16 -14.50 28.10
N THR A 114 5.18 -15.46 27.16
CA THR A 114 4.20 -16.55 27.08
C THR A 114 4.20 -17.40 28.36
N ARG A 115 5.38 -17.79 28.85
CA ARG A 115 5.53 -18.58 30.08
C ARG A 115 5.01 -17.83 31.31
N MET A 116 5.39 -16.57 31.49
CA MET A 116 4.90 -15.74 32.60
C MET A 116 3.38 -15.59 32.57
N ALA A 117 2.80 -15.46 31.38
CA ALA A 117 1.36 -15.37 31.16
C ALA A 117 0.60 -16.67 31.49
N GLU A 118 1.20 -17.83 31.24
CA GLU A 118 0.64 -19.15 31.53
C GLU A 118 0.74 -19.53 33.01
N GLU A 119 1.92 -19.32 33.60
CA GLU A 119 2.18 -19.60 35.00
C GLU A 119 1.38 -18.67 35.92
N ASN A 120 1.24 -17.40 35.53
CA ASN A 120 0.56 -16.36 36.31
C ASN A 120 -0.70 -15.85 35.61
N ARG A 121 -1.72 -16.71 35.51
CA ARG A 121 -3.01 -16.41 34.83
C ARG A 121 -3.76 -15.17 35.35
N ASN A 122 -3.50 -14.74 36.59
CA ASN A 122 -4.09 -13.55 37.20
C ASN A 122 -3.31 -12.24 36.89
N TRP A 123 -2.14 -12.32 36.27
CA TRP A 123 -1.34 -11.13 35.97
C TRP A 123 -1.87 -10.41 34.73
N GLY A 124 -2.17 -9.13 34.88
CA GLY A 124 -2.43 -8.22 33.77
C GLY A 124 -1.14 -7.81 33.05
N TYR A 125 -1.27 -7.31 31.82
CA TYR A 125 -0.12 -6.96 30.96
C TYR A 125 0.85 -5.96 31.59
N ARG A 126 0.37 -4.95 32.33
CA ARG A 126 1.23 -4.00 33.05
C ARG A 126 2.05 -4.65 34.17
N ARG A 127 1.53 -5.72 34.79
CA ARG A 127 2.27 -6.46 35.82
C ARG A 127 3.38 -7.30 35.20
N ILE A 128 3.10 -7.93 34.06
CA ILE A 128 4.10 -8.65 33.27
C ILE A 128 5.17 -7.68 32.74
N GLU A 129 4.77 -6.48 32.29
CA GLU A 129 5.69 -5.41 31.87
C GLU A 129 6.67 -5.03 32.99
N GLY A 130 6.19 -4.81 34.20
CA GLY A 130 7.05 -4.52 35.35
C GLY A 130 7.99 -5.68 35.70
N ALA A 131 7.51 -6.93 35.62
CA ALA A 131 8.35 -8.11 35.86
C ALA A 131 9.45 -8.26 34.82
N LEU A 132 9.16 -7.99 33.54
CA LEU A 132 10.15 -7.99 32.47
C LEU A 132 11.18 -6.86 32.61
N ALA A 133 10.73 -5.67 33.04
CA ALA A 133 11.63 -4.56 33.32
C ALA A 133 12.65 -4.91 34.41
N ASN A 134 12.22 -5.63 35.46
CA ASN A 134 13.10 -6.14 36.51
C ASN A 134 14.13 -7.15 35.98
N LEU A 135 13.82 -7.86 34.90
CA LEU A 135 14.71 -8.81 34.22
C LEU A 135 15.57 -8.16 33.12
N GLY A 136 15.50 -6.83 32.96
CA GLY A 136 16.25 -6.08 31.96
C GLY A 136 15.62 -6.04 30.56
N HIS A 137 14.38 -6.52 30.41
CA HIS A 137 13.66 -6.52 29.14
C HIS A 137 12.61 -5.41 29.11
N VAL A 138 12.89 -4.31 28.39
CA VAL A 138 11.95 -3.20 28.21
C VAL A 138 11.07 -3.46 26.99
N LEU A 139 9.81 -3.85 27.22
CA LEU A 139 8.80 -4.03 26.19
C LEU A 139 7.58 -3.18 26.50
N ALA A 140 6.98 -2.57 25.48
CA ALA A 140 5.72 -1.86 25.65
C ALA A 140 4.58 -2.85 25.93
N HIS A 141 3.64 -2.50 26.82
CA HIS A 141 2.44 -3.30 27.13
C HIS A 141 1.70 -3.83 25.88
N ASN A 142 1.63 -3.06 24.78
CA ASN A 142 1.00 -3.50 23.53
C ASN A 142 1.75 -4.68 22.89
N THR A 143 3.08 -4.67 22.93
CA THR A 143 3.89 -5.80 22.44
C THR A 143 3.66 -7.05 23.30
N ILE A 144 3.53 -6.87 24.62
CA ILE A 144 3.22 -7.95 25.57
C ILE A 144 1.81 -8.50 25.36
N ALA A 145 0.86 -7.67 24.92
CA ALA A 145 -0.49 -8.12 24.59
C ALA A 145 -0.58 -8.86 23.24
N GLU A 146 0.29 -8.54 22.28
CA GLU A 146 0.34 -9.18 20.96
C GLU A 146 1.05 -10.55 20.98
N ILE A 147 2.12 -10.70 21.78
CA ILE A 147 2.93 -11.94 21.84
C ILE A 147 2.12 -13.21 22.17
N PRO A 148 1.19 -13.21 23.15
CA PRO A 148 0.46 -14.42 23.55
C PRO A 148 -0.71 -14.79 22.63
N LYS A 149 -1.19 -13.87 21.78
CA LYS A 149 -2.37 -14.11 20.92
C LYS A 149 -2.18 -15.29 19.95
N PRO A 150 -1.04 -15.44 19.25
CA PRO A 150 -0.79 -16.60 18.40
C PRO A 150 -0.77 -17.94 19.16
N HIS A 151 -0.52 -17.92 20.47
CA HIS A 151 -0.51 -19.09 21.34
C HIS A 151 -1.88 -19.37 21.97
N GLY A 152 -2.94 -18.62 21.60
CA GLY A 152 -4.29 -18.82 22.11
C GLY A 152 -4.48 -18.41 23.57
N ILE A 153 -3.56 -17.63 24.14
CA ILE A 153 -3.66 -17.18 25.52
C ILE A 153 -4.61 -15.97 25.58
N GLU A 154 -5.77 -16.18 26.18
CA GLU A 154 -6.81 -15.15 26.42
C GLU A 154 -6.25 -13.96 27.21
N PRO A 155 -6.85 -12.76 27.27
CA PRO A 155 -6.39 -11.68 28.15
C PRO A 155 -6.68 -11.97 29.64
N ALA A 156 -5.91 -11.40 30.57
CA ALA A 156 -6.40 -11.30 31.95
C ALA A 156 -7.50 -10.22 32.00
N PRO A 157 -8.66 -10.44 32.65
CA PRO A 157 -8.95 -11.47 33.65
C PRO A 157 -9.59 -12.77 33.14
N GLU A 158 -9.88 -12.91 31.84
CA GLU A 158 -10.51 -14.12 31.27
C GLU A 158 -9.67 -15.38 31.52
N ARG A 159 -8.34 -15.27 31.43
CA ARG A 159 -7.38 -16.31 31.87
C ARG A 159 -7.65 -16.81 33.29
N SER A 160 -7.96 -15.90 34.22
CA SER A 160 -8.10 -16.19 35.65
C SER A 160 -9.47 -16.80 36.00
N ARG A 161 -10.51 -16.48 35.20
CA ARG A 161 -11.88 -16.98 35.41
C ARG A 161 -12.02 -18.49 35.18
N LYS A 162 -11.08 -19.11 34.46
CA LYS A 162 -11.07 -20.56 34.15
C LYS A 162 -10.19 -21.39 35.10
N THR A 163 -10.02 -20.98 36.36
CA THR A 163 -9.27 -21.79 37.33
C THR A 163 -10.11 -23.00 37.73
N THR A 164 -9.75 -24.18 37.23
CA THR A 164 -10.35 -25.43 37.71
C THR A 164 -9.84 -25.74 39.10
N TRP A 165 -10.69 -26.36 39.93
CA TRP A 165 -10.34 -26.77 41.30
C TRP A 165 -9.08 -27.64 41.37
N LYS A 166 -8.82 -28.41 40.32
CA LYS A 166 -7.59 -29.20 40.15
C LYS A 166 -6.33 -28.33 40.07
N ASP A 167 -6.34 -27.28 39.25
CA ASP A 167 -5.19 -26.36 39.09
C ASP A 167 -4.90 -25.60 40.40
N PHE A 168 -5.95 -25.24 41.15
CA PHE A 168 -5.82 -24.62 42.47
C PHE A 168 -5.14 -25.57 43.47
N LEU A 169 -5.64 -26.81 43.58
CA LEU A 169 -5.08 -27.81 44.49
C LEU A 169 -3.62 -28.13 44.16
N THR A 170 -3.26 -28.31 42.89
CA THR A 170 -1.86 -28.60 42.51
C THR A 170 -0.89 -27.47 42.88
N ARG A 171 -1.30 -26.20 42.72
CA ARG A 171 -0.45 -25.04 43.04
C ARG A 171 -0.30 -24.79 44.54
N HIS A 172 -1.35 -25.07 45.31
CA HIS A 172 -1.39 -24.78 46.74
C HIS A 172 -1.18 -26.02 47.61
N TRP A 173 -0.94 -27.20 47.02
CA TRP A 173 -0.80 -28.46 47.74
C TRP A 173 0.25 -28.38 48.85
N GLU A 174 1.45 -27.89 48.53
CA GLU A 174 2.55 -27.81 49.51
C GLU A 174 2.24 -26.84 50.65
N GLN A 175 1.56 -25.73 50.35
CA GLN A 175 1.15 -24.74 51.35
C GLN A 175 0.04 -25.28 52.26
N ILE A 176 -0.93 -26.00 51.68
CA ILE A 176 -2.03 -26.64 52.41
C ILE A 176 -1.48 -27.74 53.33
N VAL A 177 -0.62 -28.62 52.81
CA VAL A 177 0.01 -29.68 53.61
C VAL A 177 0.88 -29.10 54.71
N ALA A 178 1.68 -28.07 54.43
CA ALA A 178 2.50 -27.40 55.45
C ALA A 178 1.64 -26.78 56.56
N SER A 179 0.51 -26.14 56.21
CA SER A 179 -0.39 -25.53 57.20
C SER A 179 -1.10 -26.56 58.09
N VAL A 180 -1.43 -27.73 57.54
CA VAL A 180 -2.08 -28.83 58.28
C VAL A 180 -1.09 -29.55 59.19
N VAL A 181 0.17 -29.71 58.76
CA VAL A 181 1.22 -30.36 59.57
C VAL A 181 1.73 -29.45 60.69
N SER A 182 1.75 -28.13 60.48
CA SER A 182 2.20 -27.16 61.50
C SER A 182 1.19 -26.88 62.62
N ASN A 183 -0.04 -27.40 62.53
CA ASN A 183 -1.11 -27.21 63.52
C ASN A 183 -1.34 -28.48 64.39
N LYS A 184 -0.33 -29.35 64.48
CA LYS A 184 -0.22 -30.47 65.44
C LYS A 184 0.96 -30.21 66.37
#